data_AF-A0A139IMM6-F1
#
_entry.id   AF-A0A139IMM6-F1
#
_cell.length_a   1.000
_cell.length_b   1.000
_cell.length_c   1.000
_cell.angle_alpha   90.00
_cell.angle_beta   90.00
_cell.angle_gamma   90.00
#
_symmetry.space_group_name_H-M   'P 1'
#
loop_
_entity.id
_entity.type
_entity.pdbx_description
1 polymer ?
#
loop_
_entity_poly.entity_id
_entity_poly.type
_entity_poly.pdbx_seq_one_letter_code
_entity_poly.pdbx_strand_id
1 'polypeptide(L)'
;MLTVKGEGRDRLVRASEGELALANDPCFGVRLSLVSTHKAAYYPSPPDMADSLKSKAGHARHDTALIHGLSQSDVQKLSESCVDAKSKAYCPYSHFRVGCAVLLANGDVVQGANVENAAYPVGTCAERVALGTAVVQGARKGDFRALAVSTDISPPASPCGMCRQFIREFCEPNTPILMYDKDGKSVVMTLEQLLPVSFGPDKLLPPEQLENGLMQ
;
A
#
# COMPACT_ATOMS: atom_id res chain seq x y z
N MET A 1 13.12 -41.84 17.94
CA MET A 1 12.45 -43.01 18.53
C MET A 1 11.06 -42.53 18.95
N LEU A 2 9.96 -42.80 18.26
CA LEU A 2 9.63 -43.86 17.31
C LEU A 2 9.74 -43.46 15.84
N THR A 3 9.91 -44.51 15.03
CA THR A 3 10.10 -44.54 13.59
C THR A 3 8.97 -45.43 13.06
N VAL A 4 8.30 -45.04 11.98
CA VAL A 4 7.60 -46.00 11.11
C VAL A 4 8.07 -45.74 9.70
N LYS A 5 8.82 -46.70 9.16
CA LYS A 5 9.24 -46.79 7.76
C LYS A 5 8.11 -47.43 6.96
N GLY A 6 7.90 -46.92 5.75
CA GLY A 6 7.23 -47.63 4.66
C GLY A 6 7.90 -47.26 3.35
N GLU A 7 8.73 -48.16 2.83
CA GLU A 7 9.32 -48.09 1.49
C GLU A 7 8.28 -48.49 0.43
N GLY A 8 8.32 -47.82 -0.73
CA GLY A 8 7.54 -48.23 -1.90
C GLY A 8 7.65 -47.21 -3.02
N ARG A 9 8.58 -47.44 -3.95
CA ARG A 9 8.66 -46.74 -5.24
C ARG A 9 7.43 -47.12 -6.08
N ASP A 10 6.73 -46.15 -6.66
CA ASP A 10 6.48 -46.14 -8.10
C ASP A 10 5.78 -44.86 -8.62
N ARG A 11 6.29 -44.41 -9.76
CA ARG A 11 5.69 -43.55 -10.80
C ARG A 11 5.19 -42.14 -10.47
N LEU A 12 5.97 -41.20 -11.00
CA LEU A 12 5.51 -39.93 -11.54
C LEU A 12 4.32 -40.17 -12.50
N VAL A 13 3.14 -39.64 -12.18
CA VAL A 13 2.03 -39.50 -13.13
C VAL A 13 1.58 -38.04 -13.11
N ARG A 14 1.71 -37.38 -14.26
CA ARG A 14 1.08 -36.08 -14.53
C ARG A 14 -0.43 -36.23 -14.36
N ALA A 15 -1.04 -35.47 -13.45
CA ALA A 15 -2.47 -35.28 -13.43
C ALA A 15 -2.77 -33.92 -14.07
N SER A 16 -3.45 -34.00 -15.21
CA SER A 16 -4.16 -32.93 -15.88
C SER A 16 -5.27 -32.36 -15.01
N GLU A 17 -5.61 -31.11 -15.31
CA GLU A 17 -6.76 -30.30 -14.90
C GLU A 17 -7.97 -31.03 -14.29
N GLY A 18 -8.50 -30.44 -13.21
CA GLY A 18 -9.92 -30.57 -12.84
C GLY A 18 -10.19 -31.25 -11.50
N GLU A 19 -10.97 -30.55 -10.67
CA GLU A 19 -11.65 -31.02 -9.44
C GLU A 19 -10.79 -31.34 -8.20
N LEU A 20 -10.82 -30.42 -7.23
CA LEU A 20 -10.73 -30.79 -5.82
C LEU A 20 -12.06 -30.49 -5.13
N ALA A 21 -12.63 -31.57 -4.60
CA ALA A 21 -13.90 -31.63 -3.90
C ALA A 21 -13.86 -30.86 -2.56
N LEU A 22 -14.97 -30.20 -2.24
CA LEU A 22 -15.26 -29.59 -0.96
C LEU A 22 -15.62 -30.68 0.06
N ALA A 23 -14.88 -30.76 1.15
CA ALA A 23 -15.30 -31.48 2.34
C ALA A 23 -16.29 -30.63 3.14
N ASN A 24 -17.49 -31.17 3.39
CA ASN A 24 -18.55 -30.56 4.20
C ASN A 24 -18.23 -30.70 5.70
N ASP A 25 -18.22 -29.59 6.42
CA ASP A 25 -18.20 -29.52 7.89
C ASP A 25 -19.57 -28.99 8.38
N PRO A 26 -20.34 -29.69 9.24
CA PRO A 26 -21.78 -29.45 9.40
C PRO A 26 -22.16 -28.41 10.46
N CYS A 27 -21.35 -27.38 10.73
CA CYS A 27 -21.58 -26.52 11.91
C CYS A 27 -22.08 -25.07 11.67
N PHE A 28 -22.22 -24.58 10.43
CA PHE A 28 -22.79 -23.23 10.21
C PHE A 28 -23.72 -23.18 9.00
N GLY A 29 -25.03 -23.21 9.27
CA GLY A 29 -26.06 -22.94 8.28
C GLY A 29 -26.18 -21.44 7.99
N VAL A 30 -25.54 -20.97 6.92
CA VAL A 30 -25.92 -19.72 6.24
C VAL A 30 -25.88 -19.96 4.73
N ARG A 31 -27.03 -19.82 4.09
CA ARG A 31 -27.23 -20.05 2.65
C ARG A 31 -26.82 -18.77 1.91
N LEU A 32 -25.59 -18.71 1.38
CA LEU A 32 -25.19 -17.62 0.47
C LEU A 32 -25.65 -17.96 -0.96
N SER A 33 -26.58 -17.18 -1.51
CA SER A 33 -26.90 -17.20 -2.93
C SER A 33 -25.77 -16.51 -3.72
N LEU A 34 -25.07 -17.25 -4.57
CA LEU A 34 -24.19 -16.64 -5.58
C LEU A 34 -25.05 -15.91 -6.62
N VAL A 35 -24.97 -14.58 -6.65
CA VAL A 35 -25.32 -13.81 -7.84
C VAL A 35 -24.03 -13.46 -8.56
N SER A 36 -23.75 -14.23 -9.62
CA SER A 36 -22.72 -13.92 -10.60
C SER A 36 -23.13 -12.69 -11.39
N THR A 37 -22.41 -11.58 -11.23
CA THR A 37 -22.32 -10.54 -12.26
C THR A 37 -20.85 -10.13 -12.41
N HIS A 38 -20.14 -10.84 -13.29
CA HIS A 38 -18.91 -10.33 -13.86
C HIS A 38 -19.22 -9.14 -14.77
N LYS A 39 -18.75 -7.96 -14.38
CA LYS A 39 -18.32 -6.91 -15.32
C LYS A 39 -17.11 -6.21 -14.73
N ALA A 40 -15.94 -6.76 -15.02
CA ALA A 40 -14.70 -6.01 -14.95
C ALA A 40 -14.83 -4.83 -15.92
N ALA A 41 -14.74 -3.60 -15.42
CA ALA A 41 -14.67 -2.41 -16.26
C ALA A 41 -13.31 -2.42 -16.98
N TYR A 42 -13.33 -2.85 -18.24
CA TYR A 42 -12.22 -2.71 -19.17
C TYR A 42 -12.05 -1.22 -19.50
N TYR A 43 -10.98 -0.62 -19.00
CA TYR A 43 -10.52 0.68 -19.49
C TYR A 43 -9.61 0.45 -20.70
N PRO A 44 -9.92 0.99 -21.89
CA PRO A 44 -9.03 0.87 -23.03
C PRO A 44 -7.74 1.66 -22.75
N SER A 45 -6.60 1.05 -23.07
CA SER A 45 -5.30 1.73 -23.15
C SER A 45 -5.41 2.94 -24.10
N PRO A 46 -4.77 4.09 -23.80
CA PRO A 46 -4.65 5.17 -24.77
C PRO A 46 -3.91 4.67 -26.03
N PRO A 47 -4.28 5.13 -27.23
CA PRO A 47 -3.60 4.72 -28.46
C PRO A 47 -2.13 5.14 -28.45
N ASP A 48 -1.30 4.26 -29.02
CA ASP A 48 0.14 4.40 -29.19
C ASP A 48 0.53 5.79 -29.72
N MET A 49 1.10 6.62 -28.86
CA MET A 49 1.75 7.88 -29.22
C MET A 49 3.18 7.61 -29.71
N ALA A 50 3.31 6.67 -30.64
CA ALA A 50 4.57 6.34 -31.28
C ALA A 50 4.70 7.09 -32.61
N ASP A 51 4.78 8.42 -32.56
CA ASP A 51 5.55 9.15 -33.57
C ASP A 51 5.93 10.56 -33.10
N SER A 52 7.10 11.02 -33.55
CA SER A 52 7.69 12.35 -33.36
C SER A 52 8.35 12.71 -32.03
N LEU A 53 9.53 12.14 -31.78
CA LEU A 53 10.67 12.92 -31.24
C LEU A 53 11.99 12.47 -31.88
N LYS A 54 12.30 13.01 -33.06
CA LYS A 54 13.68 13.20 -33.52
C LYS A 54 14.01 14.68 -33.38
N SER A 55 14.73 15.08 -32.34
CA SER A 55 15.39 16.39 -32.30
C SER A 55 16.71 16.32 -31.54
N LYS A 56 17.64 17.19 -31.95
CA LYS A 56 19.10 17.07 -31.85
C LYS A 56 19.67 17.47 -30.48
N ALA A 57 20.93 17.06 -30.25
CA ALA A 57 21.75 17.45 -29.12
C ALA A 57 21.87 18.99 -28.97
N GLY A 58 21.51 19.50 -27.79
CA GLY A 58 21.66 20.90 -27.43
C GLY A 58 21.03 21.25 -26.08
N HIS A 59 21.90 21.58 -25.12
CA HIS A 59 21.65 22.27 -23.84
C HIS A 59 20.83 21.52 -22.78
N ALA A 60 21.47 21.30 -21.62
CA ALA A 60 20.88 20.72 -20.41
C ALA A 60 19.64 21.53 -19.97
N ARG A 61 18.47 21.07 -20.40
CA ARG A 61 17.20 21.45 -19.82
C ARG A 61 17.03 20.58 -18.58
N HIS A 62 17.23 21.17 -17.39
CA HIS A 62 16.64 20.58 -16.20
C HIS A 62 15.13 20.67 -16.41
N ASP A 63 14.53 19.59 -16.92
CA ASP A 63 13.08 19.45 -17.01
C ASP A 63 12.51 19.64 -15.61
N THR A 64 11.93 20.82 -15.39
CA THR A 64 11.22 21.21 -14.16
C THR A 64 9.81 20.64 -14.17
N ALA A 65 9.63 19.43 -14.70
CA ALA A 65 8.34 18.76 -14.70
C ALA A 65 8.08 18.21 -13.29
N LEU A 66 7.12 18.81 -12.58
CA LEU A 66 6.65 18.30 -11.31
C LEU A 66 5.73 17.09 -11.54
N ILE A 67 6.07 15.94 -10.97
CA ILE A 67 5.24 14.73 -10.96
C ILE A 67 4.36 14.82 -9.71
N HIS A 68 3.08 15.17 -9.87
CA HIS A 68 2.15 15.36 -8.74
C HIS A 68 2.65 16.35 -7.66
N GLY A 69 3.35 17.42 -8.08
CA GLY A 69 3.95 18.40 -7.16
C GLY A 69 5.31 17.99 -6.57
N LEU A 70 5.88 16.85 -7.00
CA LEU A 70 7.19 16.36 -6.59
C LEU A 70 8.21 16.57 -7.70
N SER A 71 9.45 16.87 -7.30
CA SER A 71 10.58 16.89 -8.25
C SER A 71 10.96 15.46 -8.66
N GLN A 72 11.66 15.30 -9.79
CA GLN A 72 12.16 13.99 -10.21
C GLN A 72 13.08 13.36 -9.15
N SER A 73 13.89 14.16 -8.46
CA SER A 73 14.78 13.67 -7.39
C SER A 73 13.99 13.24 -6.15
N ASP A 74 12.90 13.91 -5.81
CA ASP A 74 12.00 13.50 -4.72
C ASP A 74 11.35 12.14 -5.03
N VAL A 75 10.86 11.95 -6.25
CA VAL A 75 10.29 10.66 -6.69
C VAL A 75 11.33 9.55 -6.65
N GLN A 76 12.55 9.82 -7.11
CA GLN A 76 13.63 8.84 -7.07
C GLN A 76 13.98 8.44 -5.63
N LYS A 77 14.17 9.43 -4.74
CA LYS A 77 14.44 9.19 -3.31
C LYS A 77 13.35 8.32 -2.67
N LEU A 78 12.08 8.62 -2.94
CA LEU A 78 10.93 7.88 -2.42
C LEU A 78 10.91 6.44 -2.92
N SER A 79 11.13 6.22 -4.23
CA SER A 79 11.18 4.90 -4.86
C SER A 79 12.28 4.02 -4.25
N GLU A 80 13.51 4.54 -4.20
CA GLU A 80 14.65 3.81 -3.62
C GLU A 80 14.41 3.51 -2.14
N SER A 81 13.91 4.49 -1.39
CA SER A 81 13.72 4.35 0.04
C SER A 81 12.61 3.37 0.40
N CYS A 82 11.51 3.30 -0.34
CA CYS A 82 10.44 2.36 -0.04
C CYS A 82 10.83 0.91 -0.43
N VAL A 83 11.63 0.74 -1.48
CA VAL A 83 12.21 -0.56 -1.86
C VAL A 83 13.22 -1.04 -0.83
N ASP A 84 14.12 -0.17 -0.36
CA ASP A 84 15.05 -0.50 0.71
C ASP A 84 14.32 -0.85 2.01
N ALA A 85 13.29 -0.07 2.39
CA ALA A 85 12.46 -0.37 3.54
C ALA A 85 11.76 -1.75 3.44
N LYS A 86 11.27 -2.12 2.25
CA LYS A 86 10.64 -3.43 2.01
C LYS A 86 11.58 -4.60 2.33
N SER A 87 12.88 -4.44 2.12
CA SER A 87 13.89 -5.47 2.45
C SER A 87 14.01 -5.76 3.95
N LYS A 88 13.55 -4.82 4.81
CA LYS A 88 13.64 -4.86 6.27
C LYS A 88 12.35 -5.38 6.93
N ALA A 89 11.36 -5.79 6.14
CA ALA A 89 10.07 -6.29 6.65
C ALA A 89 10.24 -7.55 7.52
N TYR A 90 9.57 -7.57 8.66
CA TYR A 90 9.42 -8.77 9.49
C TYR A 90 8.06 -9.39 9.20
N CYS A 91 8.02 -10.36 8.29
CA CYS A 91 6.77 -10.99 7.86
C CYS A 91 6.87 -12.53 7.72
N PRO A 92 7.18 -13.26 8.81
CA PRO A 92 7.36 -14.71 8.74
C PRO A 92 6.04 -15.47 8.54
N TYR A 93 4.87 -14.82 8.68
CA TYR A 93 3.57 -15.49 8.60
C TYR A 93 2.96 -15.34 7.21
N SER A 94 2.91 -14.12 6.66
CA SER A 94 2.37 -13.90 5.32
C SER A 94 3.40 -14.08 4.21
N HIS A 95 4.70 -13.91 4.52
CA HIS A 95 5.77 -13.75 3.54
C HIS A 95 5.53 -12.61 2.53
N PHE A 96 4.64 -11.67 2.87
CA PHE A 96 4.30 -10.53 2.04
C PHE A 96 4.99 -9.27 2.57
N ARG A 97 6.07 -8.86 1.89
CA ARG A 97 6.86 -7.70 2.30
C ARG A 97 6.24 -6.42 1.75
N VAL A 98 6.16 -5.43 2.62
CA VAL A 98 5.72 -4.07 2.31
C VAL A 98 6.74 -3.09 2.88
N GLY A 99 7.20 -2.18 2.05
CA GLY A 99 8.03 -1.05 2.45
C GLY A 99 7.30 0.26 2.21
N CYS A 100 7.52 1.24 3.07
CA CYS A 100 7.00 2.59 2.93
C CYS A 100 8.13 3.61 3.17
N ALA A 101 8.08 4.70 2.41
CA ALA A 101 8.89 5.88 2.62
C ALA A 101 7.99 7.11 2.65
N VAL A 102 8.29 8.03 3.56
CA VAL A 102 7.56 9.28 3.77
C VAL A 102 8.52 10.43 3.52
N LEU A 103 8.18 11.32 2.59
CA LEU A 103 8.96 12.53 2.30
C LEU A 103 8.43 13.69 3.14
N LEU A 104 9.33 14.33 3.89
CA LEU A 104 9.01 15.48 4.73
C LEU A 104 9.26 16.82 4.02
N ALA A 105 8.72 17.90 4.58
CA ALA A 105 8.81 19.26 4.06
C ALA A 105 10.25 19.77 3.96
N ASN A 106 11.11 19.34 4.89
CA ASN A 106 12.55 19.63 4.90
C ASN A 106 13.37 18.79 3.90
N GLY A 107 12.74 17.84 3.20
CA GLY A 107 13.39 16.95 2.24
C GLY A 107 13.94 15.65 2.82
N ASP A 108 13.79 15.41 4.13
CA ASP A 108 14.15 14.15 4.77
C ASP A 108 13.17 13.04 4.39
N VAL A 109 13.65 11.79 4.45
CA VAL A 109 12.84 10.60 4.18
C VAL A 109 12.84 9.69 5.39
N VAL A 110 11.64 9.33 5.85
CA VAL A 110 11.44 8.36 6.94
C VAL A 110 10.93 7.05 6.36
N GLN A 111 11.62 5.96 6.68
CA GLN A 111 11.27 4.61 6.21
C GLN A 111 10.43 3.85 7.23
N GLY A 112 9.64 2.90 6.74
CA GLY A 112 8.94 1.90 7.54
C GLY A 112 8.71 0.62 6.76
N ALA A 113 8.64 -0.50 7.46
CA ALA A 113 8.37 -1.82 6.89
C ALA A 113 7.29 -2.51 7.70
N ASN A 114 6.54 -3.45 7.11
CA ASN A 114 5.56 -4.19 7.90
C ASN A 114 6.24 -5.09 8.93
N VAL A 115 5.66 -5.14 10.13
CA VAL A 115 6.10 -5.96 11.25
C VAL A 115 4.92 -6.80 11.71
N GLU A 116 5.01 -8.09 11.48
CA GLU A 116 3.99 -9.06 11.85
C GLU A 116 4.17 -9.56 13.29
N ASN A 117 3.14 -10.24 13.78
CA ASN A 117 3.12 -10.84 15.09
C ASN A 117 2.28 -12.11 15.04
N ALA A 118 2.57 -13.08 15.92
CA ALA A 118 1.78 -14.31 16.07
C ALA A 118 0.29 -13.99 16.35
N ALA A 119 0.01 -12.95 17.13
CA ALA A 119 -1.31 -12.38 17.26
C ALA A 119 -1.55 -11.38 16.12
N TYR A 120 -2.16 -11.84 15.03
CA TYR A 120 -2.26 -11.08 13.76
C TYR A 120 -2.76 -9.62 13.90
N PRO A 121 -3.77 -9.31 14.73
CA PRO A 121 -4.25 -7.93 14.90
C PRO A 121 -3.21 -6.95 15.47
N VAL A 122 -2.17 -7.44 16.13
CA VAL A 122 -1.09 -6.62 16.72
C VAL A 122 -0.08 -6.17 15.65
N GLY A 123 -0.07 -6.81 14.49
CA GLY A 123 0.81 -6.46 13.38
C GLY A 123 0.64 -5.01 12.90
N THR A 124 1.74 -4.40 12.47
CA THR A 124 1.75 -3.01 11.99
C THR A 124 2.21 -2.93 10.54
N CYS A 125 1.44 -2.21 9.73
CA CYS A 125 1.74 -2.00 8.31
C CYS A 125 2.89 -0.99 8.13
N ALA A 126 3.59 -1.07 7.00
CA ALA A 126 4.75 -0.24 6.70
C ALA A 126 4.46 1.27 6.78
N GLU A 127 3.30 1.70 6.32
CA GLU A 127 2.88 3.10 6.29
C GLU A 127 2.68 3.64 7.71
N ARG A 128 2.08 2.83 8.59
CA ARG A 128 1.89 3.16 10.01
C ARG A 128 3.22 3.21 10.75
N VAL A 129 4.16 2.32 10.43
CA VAL A 129 5.53 2.38 10.97
C VAL A 129 6.25 3.66 10.53
N ALA A 130 6.22 3.99 9.23
CA ALA A 130 6.92 5.15 8.70
C ALA A 130 6.36 6.47 9.27
N LEU A 131 5.03 6.65 9.23
CA LEU A 131 4.38 7.84 9.79
C LEU A 131 4.55 7.94 11.30
N GLY A 132 4.35 6.84 12.03
CA GLY A 132 4.55 6.81 13.48
C GLY A 132 5.99 7.19 13.87
N THR A 133 6.98 6.68 13.12
CA THR A 133 8.39 7.04 13.31
C THR A 133 8.64 8.53 13.06
N ALA A 134 8.10 9.07 11.97
CA ALA A 134 8.24 10.50 11.65
C ALA A 134 7.62 11.38 12.76
N VAL A 135 6.46 11.01 13.29
CA VAL A 135 5.79 11.74 14.38
C VAL A 135 6.63 11.72 15.66
N VAL A 136 7.22 10.57 16.01
CA VAL A 136 8.15 10.44 17.14
C VAL A 136 9.40 11.30 16.94
N GLN A 137 9.88 11.42 15.70
CA GLN A 137 10.99 12.31 15.33
C GLN A 137 10.63 13.80 15.32
N GLY A 138 9.37 14.15 15.57
CA GLY A 138 8.91 15.53 15.70
C GLY A 138 8.08 16.06 14.54
N ALA A 139 7.89 15.29 13.46
CA ALA A 139 7.04 15.71 12.36
C ALA A 139 5.57 15.87 12.82
N ARG A 140 4.88 16.85 12.25
CA ARG A 140 3.49 17.19 12.52
C ARG A 140 2.71 17.33 11.21
N LYS A 141 1.40 17.51 11.33
CA LYS A 141 0.55 17.80 10.18
C LYS A 141 1.07 19.05 9.46
N GLY A 142 1.19 18.97 8.15
CA GLY A 142 1.83 19.99 7.30
C GLY A 142 3.28 19.69 6.91
N ASP A 143 3.97 18.82 7.65
CA ASP A 143 5.34 18.41 7.31
C ASP A 143 5.38 17.29 6.28
N PHE A 144 4.26 16.62 6.00
CA PHE A 144 4.22 15.45 5.12
C PHE A 144 3.92 15.85 3.67
N ARG A 145 4.89 15.64 2.76
CA ARG A 145 4.75 16.01 1.34
C ARG A 145 4.23 14.88 0.47
N ALA A 146 4.67 13.64 0.72
CA ALA A 146 4.30 12.49 -0.09
C ALA A 146 4.64 11.17 0.61
N LEU A 147 4.01 10.09 0.16
CA LEU A 147 4.33 8.73 0.57
C LEU A 147 4.61 7.86 -0.64
N ALA A 148 5.50 6.89 -0.49
CA ALA A 148 5.69 5.79 -1.42
C ALA A 148 5.54 4.45 -0.71
N VAL A 149 4.90 3.49 -1.36
CA VAL A 149 4.69 2.12 -0.86
C VAL A 149 5.19 1.14 -1.93
N SER A 150 5.95 0.13 -1.54
CA SER A 150 6.40 -0.94 -2.43
C SER A 150 5.94 -2.30 -1.91
N THR A 151 5.46 -3.17 -2.80
CA THR A 151 5.09 -4.55 -2.49
C THR A 151 5.73 -5.56 -3.45
N ASP A 152 5.49 -6.85 -3.21
CA ASP A 152 6.04 -7.97 -4.00
C ASP A 152 5.09 -8.50 -5.09
N ILE A 153 3.98 -7.81 -5.37
CA ILE A 153 2.97 -8.21 -6.36
C ILE A 153 2.79 -7.16 -7.44
N SER A 154 2.20 -7.55 -8.58
CA SER A 154 1.74 -6.67 -9.65
C SER A 154 0.29 -7.04 -10.00
N PRO A 155 -0.65 -6.08 -10.09
CA PRO A 155 -0.48 -4.63 -9.89
C PRO A 155 -0.09 -4.27 -8.44
N PRO A 156 0.39 -3.04 -8.19
CA PRO A 156 0.82 -2.65 -6.84
C PRO A 156 -0.33 -2.73 -5.84
N ALA A 157 -0.02 -3.11 -4.60
CA ALA A 157 -1.04 -3.15 -3.54
C ALA A 157 -1.32 -1.74 -3.04
N SER A 158 -2.60 -1.41 -2.83
CA SER A 158 -2.97 -0.13 -2.21
C SER A 158 -2.85 -0.18 -0.69
N PRO A 159 -2.60 0.96 0.00
CA PRO A 159 -2.69 1.05 1.45
C PRO A 159 -4.02 0.51 1.98
N CYS A 160 -3.98 -0.25 3.08
CA CYS A 160 -5.19 -0.79 3.69
C CYS A 160 -6.02 0.32 4.35
N GLY A 161 -7.30 0.05 4.67
CA GLY A 161 -8.20 1.06 5.25
C GLY A 161 -7.66 1.71 6.53
N MET A 162 -7.00 0.94 7.40
CA MET A 162 -6.36 1.50 8.61
C MET A 162 -5.21 2.45 8.27
N CYS A 163 -4.37 2.12 7.29
CA CYS A 163 -3.30 3.00 6.84
C CYS A 163 -3.86 4.27 6.21
N ARG A 164 -4.88 4.17 5.37
CA ARG A 164 -5.54 5.34 4.76
C ARG A 164 -6.04 6.32 5.84
N GLN A 165 -6.72 5.79 6.86
CA GLN A 165 -7.22 6.61 7.97
C GLN A 165 -6.07 7.19 8.81
N PHE A 166 -5.00 6.43 9.04
CA PHE A 166 -3.82 6.91 9.76
C PHE A 166 -3.08 8.02 8.99
N ILE A 167 -2.95 7.86 7.67
CA ILE A 167 -2.39 8.89 6.79
C ILE A 167 -3.24 10.15 6.84
N ARG A 168 -4.58 10.03 6.84
CA ARG A 168 -5.52 11.16 6.90
C ARG A 168 -5.31 12.08 8.08
N GLU A 169 -4.94 11.53 9.23
CA GLU A 169 -4.71 12.32 10.44
C GLU A 169 -3.58 13.35 10.25
N PHE A 170 -2.52 12.96 9.55
CA PHE A 170 -1.29 13.74 9.44
C PHE A 170 -1.09 14.42 8.08
N CYS A 171 -1.72 13.91 7.02
CA CYS A 171 -1.52 14.35 5.64
C CYS A 171 -2.76 15.08 5.09
N GLU A 172 -2.52 15.99 4.16
CA GLU A 172 -3.61 16.69 3.47
C GLU A 172 -4.30 15.78 2.44
N PRO A 173 -5.59 16.00 2.11
CA PRO A 173 -6.32 15.16 1.15
C PRO A 173 -5.66 15.04 -0.23
N ASN A 174 -4.94 16.08 -0.66
CA ASN A 174 -4.21 16.12 -1.93
C ASN A 174 -2.82 15.46 -1.88
N THR A 175 -2.38 14.94 -0.73
CA THR A 175 -1.06 14.30 -0.58
C THR A 175 -0.94 13.12 -1.54
N PRO A 176 0.08 13.10 -2.43
CA PRO A 176 0.29 12.01 -3.36
C PRO A 176 0.85 10.77 -2.67
N ILE A 177 0.30 9.61 -3.02
CA ILE A 177 0.70 8.28 -2.57
C ILE A 177 1.10 7.47 -3.79
N LEU A 178 2.39 7.17 -3.91
CA LEU A 178 2.99 6.42 -5.00
C LEU A 178 3.06 4.94 -4.61
N MET A 179 2.42 4.07 -5.39
CA MET A 179 2.34 2.64 -5.10
C MET A 179 3.12 1.88 -6.18
N TYR A 180 4.22 1.24 -5.79
CA TYR A 180 5.13 0.51 -6.65
C TYR A 180 4.90 -1.00 -6.57
N ASP A 181 4.86 -1.65 -7.72
CA ASP A 181 4.80 -3.10 -7.83
C ASP A 181 6.20 -3.73 -7.79
N LYS A 182 6.25 -5.06 -7.90
CA LYS A 182 7.52 -5.81 -7.94
C LYS A 182 8.43 -5.48 -9.13
N ASP A 183 7.87 -4.93 -10.22
CA ASP A 183 8.59 -4.61 -11.46
C ASP A 183 8.99 -3.12 -11.50
N GLY A 184 8.71 -2.37 -10.42
CA GLY A 184 8.99 -0.94 -10.31
C GLY A 184 7.96 -0.05 -11.04
N LYS A 185 6.89 -0.61 -11.59
CA LYS A 185 5.78 0.17 -12.15
C LYS A 185 5.00 0.81 -11.02
N SER A 186 4.54 2.03 -11.22
CA SER A 186 3.81 2.78 -10.19
C SER A 186 2.41 3.20 -10.62
N VAL A 187 1.53 3.26 -9.63
CA VAL A 187 0.25 3.97 -9.68
C VAL A 187 0.31 5.07 -8.65
N VAL A 188 -0.09 6.28 -9.02
CA VAL A 188 -0.13 7.43 -8.10
C VAL A 188 -1.58 7.84 -7.90
N MET A 189 -1.97 7.99 -6.63
CA MET A 189 -3.29 8.49 -6.24
C MET A 189 -3.12 9.50 -5.10
N THR A 190 -4.05 10.44 -4.98
CA THR A 190 -4.13 11.28 -3.78
C THR A 190 -4.78 10.51 -2.62
N LEU A 191 -4.55 10.97 -1.40
CA LEU A 191 -5.24 10.45 -0.23
C LEU A 191 -6.77 10.53 -0.39
N GLU A 192 -7.31 11.62 -0.92
CA GLU A 192 -8.75 11.81 -1.14
C GLU A 192 -9.34 10.77 -2.11
N GLN A 193 -8.60 10.40 -3.16
CA GLN A 193 -9.02 9.34 -4.07
C GLN A 193 -9.01 7.96 -3.41
N LEU A 194 -8.09 7.72 -2.47
CA LEU A 194 -8.03 6.47 -1.72
C LEU A 194 -9.04 6.42 -0.55
N LEU A 195 -9.41 7.55 0.02
CA LEU A 195 -10.32 7.64 1.16
C LEU A 195 -11.33 8.78 0.97
N PRO A 196 -12.28 8.65 0.03
CA PRO A 196 -13.27 9.68 -0.23
C PRO A 196 -14.20 9.84 0.98
N VAL A 197 -14.65 11.08 1.23
CA VAL A 197 -15.59 11.41 2.31
C VAL A 197 -15.10 10.89 3.69
N SER A 198 -13.79 11.00 3.92
CA SER A 198 -13.14 10.46 5.13
C SER A 198 -13.64 11.10 6.43
N PHE A 199 -13.65 10.30 7.50
CA PHE A 199 -13.75 10.82 8.86
C PHE A 199 -12.43 11.49 9.26
N GLY A 200 -12.50 12.56 10.06
CA GLY A 200 -11.32 13.27 10.53
C GLY A 200 -11.61 14.20 11.71
N PRO A 201 -10.60 14.94 12.18
CA PRO A 201 -10.76 15.89 13.28
C PRO A 201 -11.86 16.93 13.04
N ASP A 202 -12.15 17.27 11.78
CA ASP A 202 -13.23 18.18 11.38
C ASP A 202 -14.64 17.66 11.67
N LYS A 203 -14.80 16.38 12.03
CA LYS A 203 -16.07 15.75 12.39
C LYS A 203 -16.26 15.60 13.91
N LEU A 204 -15.24 15.90 14.71
CA LEU A 204 -15.31 15.84 16.16
C LEU A 204 -15.80 17.19 16.71
N LEU A 205 -16.56 17.13 17.80
CA LEU A 205 -16.88 18.34 18.56
C LEU A 205 -15.60 18.82 19.28
N PRO A 206 -15.35 20.14 19.32
CA PRO A 206 -14.30 20.72 20.16
C PRO A 206 -14.49 20.31 21.63
N PRO A 207 -13.42 20.02 22.38
CA PRO A 207 -13.51 19.67 23.79
C PRO A 207 -14.33 20.67 24.62
N GLU A 208 -14.22 21.96 24.31
CA GLU A 208 -14.95 23.04 25.00
C GLU A 208 -16.48 22.92 24.81
N GLN A 209 -16.93 22.35 23.70
CA GLN A 209 -18.36 22.11 23.44
C GLN A 209 -18.87 20.84 24.14
N LEU A 210 -17.99 19.86 24.39
CA LEU A 210 -18.32 18.65 25.14
C LEU A 210 -18.43 18.95 26.65
N GLU A 211 -17.52 19.77 27.19
CA GLU A 211 -17.50 20.15 28.59
C GLU A 211 -18.69 21.04 28.99
N ASN A 212 -19.13 21.92 28.09
CA ASN A 212 -20.27 22.82 28.31
C ASN A 212 -21.63 22.19 27.97
N GLY A 213 -21.67 20.92 27.53
CA GLY A 213 -22.79 20.38 26.74
C GLY A 213 -23.41 19.04 27.15
N LEU A 214 -23.01 18.41 28.26
CA LEU A 214 -23.76 17.25 28.83
C LEU A 214 -25.01 17.67 29.65
N MET A 215 -25.61 18.82 29.30
CA MET A 215 -26.98 19.19 29.65
C MET A 215 -27.68 19.79 28.43
N GLN A 216 -28.08 18.95 27.47
CA GLN A 216 -29.36 19.02 26.75
C GLN A 216 -29.53 17.83 25.81
#